data_AF-A0A1M5XP28-F1
#
_entry.id   AF-A0A1M5XP28-F1
#
_cell.length_a   1.000
_cell.length_b   1.000
_cell.length_c   1.000
_cell.angle_alpha   90.00
_cell.angle_beta   90.00
_cell.angle_gamma   90.00
#
_symmetry.space_group_name_H-M   'P 1'
#
loop_
_entity.id
_entity.type
_entity.pdbx_description
1 polymer ?
#
loop_
_entity_poly.entity_id
_entity_poly.type
_entity_poly.pdbx_seq_one_letter_code
_entity_poly.pdbx_strand_id
1 'polypeptide(L)' 'MENNSIAAALREIALMLDRCADDVPYELSAQDNLYFRMVDAAKEARALIKDMQAL' A
#
# COMPACT_ATOMS: atom_id res chain seq x y z
N MET A 1 20.60 15.73 -3.76
CA MET A 1 19.34 15.42 -4.45
C MET A 1 18.85 14.12 -3.87
N GLU A 2 17.69 14.13 -3.21
CA GLU A 2 17.08 12.90 -2.70
C GLU A 2 16.87 11.96 -3.87
N ASN A 3 17.51 10.79 -3.80
CA ASN A 3 17.33 9.75 -4.79
C ASN A 3 15.99 9.07 -4.48
N ASN A 4 14.88 9.77 -4.76
CA ASN A 4 13.52 9.27 -4.61
C ASN A 4 13.28 8.21 -5.68
N SER A 5 13.83 7.02 -5.44
CA SER A 5 13.56 5.86 -6.27
C SER A 5 12.06 5.53 -6.22
N ILE A 6 11.50 5.09 -7.34
CA ILE A 6 10.11 4.61 -7.42
C ILE A 6 9.85 3.54 -6.33
N ALA A 7 10.83 2.70 -6.04
CA ALA A 7 10.75 1.70 -4.97
C ALA A 7 10.60 2.31 -3.57
N ALA A 8 11.23 3.46 -3.28
CA ALA A 8 11.08 4.16 -2.01
C ALA A 8 9.67 4.73 -1.87
N ALA A 9 9.16 5.40 -2.91
CA ALA A 9 7.80 5.92 -2.93
C ALA A 9 6.74 4.81 -2.77
N LEU A 10 6.91 3.67 -3.46
CA LEU A 10 6.03 2.52 -3.33
C LEU A 10 6.03 1.93 -1.91
N ARG A 11 7.17 1.97 -1.19
CA ARG A 11 7.21 1.51 0.21
C ARG A 11 6.41 2.43 1.11
N GLU A 12 6.53 3.73 0.93
CA GLU A 12 5.77 4.70 1.71
C GLU A 12 4.27 4.56 1.45
N ILE A 13 3.86 4.39 0.19
CA ILE A 13 2.46 4.13 -0.18
C ILE A 13 1.96 2.84 0.48
N ALA A 14 2.71 1.74 0.41
CA ALA A 14 2.31 0.47 1.02
C ALA A 14 2.18 0.56 2.55
N LEU A 15 3.01 1.37 3.22
CA LEU A 15 2.91 1.61 4.66
C LEU A 15 1.73 2.51 5.01
N MET A 16 1.45 3.51 4.18
CA MET A 16 0.31 4.41 4.37
C MET A 16 -1.01 3.65 4.20
N LEU A 17 -1.12 2.81 3.16
CA LEU A 17 -2.30 2.00 2.90
C LEU A 17 -2.60 1.01 4.03
N ASP A 18 -1.58 0.34 4.59
CA ASP A 18 -1.77 -0.55 5.74
C ASP A 18 -2.37 0.22 6.93
N ARG A 19 -1.83 1.40 7.26
CA ARG A 19 -2.35 2.22 8.38
C ARG A 19 -3.76 2.72 8.10
N CYS A 20 -4.01 3.20 6.88
CA CYS A 20 -5.34 3.65 6.49
C CYS A 20 -6.38 2.52 6.52
N ALA A 21 -5.97 1.28 6.25
CA ALA A 21 -6.84 0.13 6.36
C ALA A 21 -7.25 -0.10 7.83
N ASP A 22 -6.29 -0.06 8.75
CA ASP A 22 -6.55 -0.25 10.18
C ASP A 22 -7.39 0.89 10.79
N ASP A 23 -7.22 2.11 10.29
CA ASP A 23 -7.96 3.30 10.75
C ASP A 23 -9.34 3.46 10.10
N VAL A 24 -9.68 2.66 9.07
CA VAL A 24 -10.95 2.77 8.37
C VAL A 24 -12.11 2.34 9.29
N PRO A 25 -13.15 3.18 9.50
CA PRO A 25 -14.31 2.81 10.28
C PRO A 25 -14.99 1.54 9.75
N TYR A 26 -15.47 0.69 10.67
CA TYR A 26 -16.07 -0.60 10.32
C TYR A 26 -17.24 -0.46 9.34
N GLU A 27 -18.07 0.57 9.50
CA GLU A 27 -19.22 0.85 8.64
C GLU A 27 -18.79 1.12 7.20
N LEU A 28 -17.72 1.90 7.02
CA LEU A 28 -17.15 2.20 5.69
C LEU A 28 -16.42 0.98 5.11
N SER A 29 -15.73 0.22 5.96
CA SER A 29 -15.09 -1.05 5.57
C SER A 29 -16.11 -2.05 5.04
N ALA A 30 -17.25 -2.20 5.73
CA ALA A 30 -18.28 -3.17 5.39
C ALA A 30 -19.09 -2.76 4.14
N GLN A 31 -19.36 -1.46 3.96
CA GLN A 31 -20.14 -0.97 2.84
C GLN A 31 -19.36 -1.00 1.51
N ASP A 32 -18.11 -0.54 1.54
CA ASP A 32 -17.31 -0.30 0.32
C ASP A 32 -16.10 -1.24 0.19
N ASN A 33 -16.00 -2.22 1.10
CA ASN A 33 -14.91 -3.19 1.16
C ASN A 33 -13.52 -2.53 1.28
N LEU A 34 -13.45 -1.33 1.89
CA LEU A 34 -12.28 -0.44 1.82
C LEU A 34 -11.04 -1.02 2.48
N TYR A 35 -11.20 -1.70 3.63
CA TYR A 35 -10.10 -2.37 4.32
C TYR A 35 -9.35 -3.31 3.37
N PHE A 36 -10.09 -4.22 2.74
CA PHE A 36 -9.50 -5.22 1.84
C PHE A 36 -8.87 -4.58 0.61
N ARG A 37 -9.51 -3.56 0.04
CA ARG A 37 -8.96 -2.82 -1.11
C ARG A 37 -7.63 -2.14 -0.79
N MET A 38 -7.51 -1.53 0.39
CA MET A 38 -6.27 -0.89 0.84
C MET A 38 -5.17 -1.94 1.10
N VAL A 39 -5.51 -3.04 1.78
CA VAL A 39 -4.58 -4.15 2.03
C VAL A 39 -4.08 -4.77 0.72
N ASP A 40 -4.95 -4.97 -0.27
CA ASP A 40 -4.56 -5.55 -1.56
C ASP A 40 -3.68 -4.60 -2.37
N ALA A 41 -4.00 -3.30 -2.42
CA ALA A 41 -3.14 -2.29 -3.05
C ALA A 41 -1.75 -2.21 -2.38
N ALA A 42 -1.68 -2.37 -1.05
CA ALA A 42 -0.42 -2.41 -0.32
C ALA A 42 0.41 -3.66 -0.67
N LYS A 43 -0.24 -4.83 -0.87
CA LYS A 43 0.43 -6.06 -1.36
C LYS A 43 0.95 -5.88 -2.78
N GLU A 44 0.17 -5.27 -3.68
CA GLU A 44 0.59 -5.01 -5.06
C GLU A 44 1.82 -4.09 -5.11
N ALA A 45 1.84 -3.01 -4.32
CA ALA A 45 3.01 -2.14 -4.22
C ALA A 45 4.27 -2.90 -3.76
N ARG A 46 4.13 -3.81 -2.78
CA ARG A 46 5.22 -4.67 -2.30
C ARG A 46 5.71 -5.66 -3.36
N ALA A 47 4.79 -6.23 -4.15
CA ALA A 47 5.14 -7.12 -5.25
C ALA A 47 5.97 -6.38 -6.31
N LEU A 48 5.54 -5.17 -6.71
CA LEU A 48 6.27 -4.35 -7.67
C LEU A 48 7.69 -4.00 -7.18
N ILE A 49 7.84 -3.65 -5.90
CA ILE A 49 9.17 -3.38 -5.32
C ILE A 49 10.06 -4.63 -5.43
N LYS A 50 9.53 -5.81 -5.10
CA LYS A 50 10.28 -7.07 -5.16
C LYS A 50 10.73 -7.35 -6.59
N ASP A 51 9.85 -7.18 -7.57
CA ASP A 51 10.16 -7.41 -8.98
C ASP A 51 11.23 -6.42 -9.48
N MET A 52 11.16 -5.15 -9.06
CA MET A 52 12.19 -4.15 -9.39
C MET A 52 13.57 -4.46 -8.80
N GLN A 53 13.64 -5.11 -7.64
CA GLN A 53 14.89 -5.48 -6.98
C GLN A 53 15.48 -6.80 -7.48
N ALA A 54 14.69 -7.59 -8.22
CA ALA A 54 15.12 -8.84 -8.84
C ALA A 54 15.75 -8.64 -10.24
N LEU A 55 15.70 -7.40 -10.76
CA LEU A 55 16.31 -6.95 -12.02
C LEU A 55 17.71 -6.37 -11.77
#